data_AF-A0A1B9G684-F1
#
_entry.id   AF-A0A1B9G684-F1
#
_cell.length_a   1.000
_cell.length_b   1.000
_cell.length_c   1.000
_cell.angle_alpha   90.00
_cell.angle_beta   90.00
_cell.angle_gamma   90.00
#
_symmetry.space_group_name_H-M   'P 1'
#
loop_
_entity.id
_entity.type
_entity.pdbx_description
1 polymer ?
#
loop_
_entity_poly.entity_id
_entity_poly.type
_entity_poly.pdbx_seq_one_letter_code
_entity_poly.pdbx_strand_id
1 'polypeptide(L)'
;MSSSKSSALVNPTYTPVPAPPGGFASFQSFYPFYLGEHSLPLTRRLHLVGTSIALTSFARSTLSLVPIALSYAAKSFPPSGGIHALHNQGPITSLGLDVLLAKWSVDTSFLELEGVGRWLLGGVIGAYAFAWIGHFFIEKNRPATFKYPVWSLRGDLKMWWEVVTLQRDF
;
A
#
# COMPACT_ATOMS: atom_id res chain seq x y z
N MET A 1 9.80 -2.28 36.95
CA MET A 1 9.10 -0.98 36.83
C MET A 1 8.40 -0.95 35.48
N SER A 2 7.09 -1.20 35.47
CA SER A 2 6.28 -1.28 34.24
C SER A 2 6.00 0.15 33.73
N SER A 3 6.49 0.46 32.54
CA SER A 3 6.47 1.80 31.95
C SER A 3 5.05 2.18 31.52
N SER A 4 4.62 3.36 31.96
CA SER A 4 3.27 3.93 31.87
C SER A 4 2.88 4.44 30.48
N LYS A 5 3.15 3.69 29.40
CA LYS A 5 2.78 4.08 28.03
C LYS A 5 1.33 3.74 27.62
N SER A 6 0.52 3.19 28.53
CA SER A 6 -0.83 2.72 28.21
C SER A 6 -1.88 3.84 27.99
N SER A 7 -1.57 5.12 28.24
CA SER A 7 -2.57 6.21 28.26
C SER A 7 -2.76 7.01 26.96
N ALA A 8 -2.08 6.68 25.86
CA ALA A 8 -2.19 7.45 24.60
C ALA A 8 -2.94 6.71 23.46
N LEU A 9 -3.07 5.39 23.53
CA LEU A 9 -3.65 4.59 22.45
C LEU A 9 -5.16 4.49 22.56
N VAL A 10 -5.85 4.67 21.45
CA VAL A 10 -7.31 4.44 21.35
C VAL A 10 -7.59 2.95 21.44
N ASN A 11 -8.49 2.51 22.33
CA ASN A 11 -8.83 1.10 22.55
C ASN A 11 -7.58 0.17 22.60
N PRO A 12 -6.70 0.32 23.61
CA PRO A 12 -5.45 -0.44 23.69
C PRO A 12 -5.67 -1.93 23.93
N THR A 13 -6.84 -2.30 24.45
CA THR A 13 -7.21 -3.68 24.78
C THR A 13 -8.00 -4.37 23.67
N TYR A 14 -8.27 -3.70 22.55
CA TYR A 14 -9.14 -4.18 21.47
C TYR A 14 -10.48 -4.70 21.99
N THR A 15 -11.01 -4.08 23.04
CA THR A 15 -12.28 -4.49 23.61
C THR A 15 -13.40 -4.16 22.64
N PRO A 16 -14.34 -5.10 22.40
CA PRO A 16 -15.50 -4.82 21.57
C PRO A 16 -16.28 -3.61 22.09
N VAL A 17 -16.53 -2.64 21.21
CA VAL A 17 -17.36 -1.46 21.49
C VAL A 17 -18.58 -1.54 20.58
N PRO A 18 -19.81 -1.32 21.06
CA PRO A 18 -20.99 -1.33 20.21
C PRO A 18 -21.04 -0.09 19.31
N ALA A 19 -21.61 -0.23 18.11
CA ALA A 19 -21.86 0.91 17.24
C ALA A 19 -22.95 1.81 17.84
N PRO A 20 -22.79 3.14 17.83
CA PRO A 20 -23.79 4.06 18.36
C PRO A 20 -25.08 4.05 17.51
N PRO A 21 -26.24 4.33 18.11
CA PRO A 21 -27.47 4.59 17.36
C PRO A 21 -27.25 5.73 16.36
N GLY A 22 -27.61 5.52 15.09
CA GLY A 22 -27.40 6.51 14.01
C GLY A 22 -26.04 6.44 13.30
N GLY A 23 -25.11 5.59 13.74
CA GLY A 23 -23.80 5.42 13.11
C GLY A 23 -22.76 6.43 13.58
N PHE A 24 -21.58 6.45 12.94
CA PHE A 24 -20.48 7.30 13.37
C PHE A 24 -20.51 8.65 12.63
N ALA A 25 -20.09 9.73 13.29
CA ALA A 25 -19.98 11.06 12.68
C ALA A 25 -18.53 11.42 12.30
N SER A 26 -17.55 10.67 12.82
CA SER A 26 -16.13 10.90 12.58
C SER A 26 -15.32 9.62 12.67
N PHE A 27 -14.16 9.61 12.02
CA PHE A 27 -13.23 8.49 12.12
C PHE A 27 -12.74 8.27 13.56
N GLN A 28 -12.61 9.33 14.35
CA GLN A 28 -12.23 9.27 15.76
C GLN A 28 -13.25 8.47 16.59
N SER A 29 -14.54 8.61 16.29
CA SER A 29 -15.60 7.80 16.93
C SER A 29 -15.69 6.38 16.37
N PHE A 30 -15.31 6.16 15.10
CA PHE A 30 -15.33 4.86 14.44
C PHE A 30 -14.14 3.96 14.84
N TYR A 31 -12.94 4.52 14.97
CA TYR A 31 -11.72 3.74 15.16
C TYR A 31 -11.71 2.85 16.42
N PRO A 32 -12.21 3.28 17.60
CA PRO A 32 -12.35 2.39 18.76
C PRO A 32 -13.25 1.17 18.48
N PHE A 33 -14.36 1.39 17.77
CA PHE A 33 -15.27 0.32 17.33
C PHE A 33 -14.57 -0.64 16.37
N TYR A 34 -13.89 -0.10 15.36
CA TYR A 34 -13.13 -0.90 14.39
C TYR A 34 -12.08 -1.78 15.09
N LEU A 35 -11.31 -1.25 16.05
CA LEU A 35 -10.34 -2.04 16.81
C LEU A 35 -11.04 -3.15 17.62
N GLY A 36 -12.23 -2.89 18.15
CA GLY A 36 -13.04 -3.89 18.86
C GLY A 36 -13.54 -5.02 17.96
N GLU A 37 -13.72 -4.80 16.65
CA GLU A 37 -14.02 -5.86 15.69
C GLU A 37 -12.82 -6.77 15.37
N HIS A 38 -11.61 -6.38 15.80
CA HIS A 38 -10.37 -7.13 15.63
C HIS A 38 -9.81 -7.52 17.00
N SER A 39 -10.66 -8.12 17.83
CA SER A 39 -10.38 -8.41 19.25
C SER A 39 -9.31 -9.48 19.44
N LEU A 40 -9.17 -10.39 18.47
CA LEU A 40 -8.23 -11.51 18.50
C LEU A 40 -6.93 -11.19 17.75
N PRO A 41 -5.76 -11.56 18.30
CA PRO A 41 -4.47 -11.30 17.67
C PRO A 41 -4.32 -11.86 16.25
N LEU A 42 -4.92 -13.03 15.99
CA LEU A 42 -4.81 -13.66 14.69
C LEU A 42 -5.54 -12.85 13.61
N THR A 43 -6.71 -12.30 13.90
CA THR A 43 -7.44 -11.39 13.00
C THR A 43 -6.58 -10.18 12.64
N ARG A 44 -5.96 -9.54 13.64
CA ARG A 44 -5.09 -8.39 13.43
C ARG A 44 -3.90 -8.73 12.54
N ARG A 45 -3.24 -9.86 12.78
CA ARG A 45 -2.12 -10.33 11.96
C ARG A 45 -2.55 -10.58 10.51
N LEU A 46 -3.70 -11.20 10.28
CA LEU A 46 -4.21 -11.42 8.92
C LEU A 46 -4.48 -10.09 8.21
N HIS A 47 -5.09 -9.11 8.89
CA HIS A 47 -5.28 -7.77 8.33
C HIS A 47 -3.97 -7.07 8.01
N LEU A 48 -2.95 -7.21 8.88
CA LEU A 48 -1.62 -6.68 8.61
C LEU A 48 -0.96 -7.32 7.39
N VAL A 49 -1.05 -8.64 7.25
CA VAL A 49 -0.53 -9.36 6.07
C VAL A 49 -1.27 -8.89 4.81
N GLY A 50 -2.61 -8.87 4.85
CA GLY A 50 -3.43 -8.42 3.72
C GLY A 50 -3.14 -6.97 3.31
N THR A 51 -3.03 -6.06 4.28
CA THR A 51 -2.71 -4.65 4.04
C THR A 51 -1.30 -4.49 3.46
N SER A 52 -0.33 -5.26 3.94
CA SER A 52 1.04 -5.23 3.42
C SER A 52 1.10 -5.71 1.96
N ILE A 53 0.33 -6.74 1.61
CA ILE A 53 0.19 -7.22 0.23
C ILE A 53 -0.41 -6.13 -0.66
N ALA A 54 -1.52 -5.50 -0.23
CA ALA A 54 -2.15 -4.42 -0.98
C ALA A 54 -1.19 -3.23 -1.20
N LEU A 55 -0.50 -2.79 -0.15
CA LEU A 55 0.46 -1.67 -0.22
C LEU A 55 1.64 -2.00 -1.14
N THR A 56 2.18 -3.22 -1.06
CA THR A 56 3.29 -3.67 -1.91
C THR A 56 2.87 -3.77 -3.37
N SER A 57 1.70 -4.35 -3.64
CA SER A 57 1.12 -4.40 -4.99
C SER A 57 0.87 -3.01 -5.56
N PHE A 58 0.33 -2.10 -4.76
CA PHE A 58 0.11 -0.71 -5.17
C PHE A 58 1.44 0.00 -5.46
N ALA A 59 2.44 -0.10 -4.57
CA ALA A 59 3.76 0.48 -4.77
C ALA A 59 4.41 -0.07 -6.05
N ARG A 60 4.43 -1.39 -6.24
CA ARG A 60 4.95 -2.03 -7.47
C ARG A 60 4.24 -1.55 -8.73
N SER A 61 2.92 -1.37 -8.65
CA SER A 61 2.09 -0.85 -9.73
C SER A 61 2.44 0.60 -10.06
N THR A 62 2.58 1.48 -9.06
CA THR A 62 3.00 2.88 -9.30
C THR A 62 4.42 2.98 -9.86
N LEU A 63 5.37 2.15 -9.38
CA LEU A 63 6.74 2.11 -9.89
C LEU A 63 6.82 1.68 -11.36
N SER A 64 5.87 0.88 -11.84
CA SER A 64 5.80 0.51 -13.26
C SER A 64 5.50 1.69 -14.20
N LEU A 65 4.97 2.80 -13.66
CA LEU A 65 4.67 3.99 -14.45
C LEU A 65 5.92 4.83 -14.73
N VAL A 66 7.00 4.61 -13.98
CA VAL A 66 8.25 5.35 -14.10
C VAL A 66 8.90 5.16 -15.48
N PRO A 67 9.17 3.92 -15.97
CA PRO A 67 9.71 3.70 -17.32
C PRO A 67 8.89 4.39 -18.43
N ILE A 68 7.56 4.34 -18.32
CA ILE A 68 6.64 4.95 -19.27
C ILE A 68 6.80 6.48 -19.28
N ALA A 69 6.77 7.09 -18.10
CA ALA A 69 6.90 8.53 -17.95
C ALA A 69 8.23 9.03 -18.53
N LEU A 70 9.31 8.27 -18.31
CA LEU A 70 10.63 8.59 -18.83
C LEU A 70 10.73 8.40 -20.33
N SER A 71 10.11 7.35 -20.86
CA SER A 71 9.98 7.13 -22.30
C SER A 71 9.26 8.28 -22.99
N TYR A 72 8.17 8.78 -22.40
CA TYR A 72 7.49 9.98 -22.91
C TYR A 72 8.34 11.24 -22.77
N ALA A 73 9.02 11.42 -21.65
CA ALA A 73 9.93 12.55 -21.45
C ALA A 73 11.11 12.53 -22.45
N ALA A 74 11.72 11.37 -22.70
CA ALA A 74 12.81 11.20 -23.66
C ALA A 74 12.38 11.64 -25.07
N LYS A 75 11.16 11.27 -25.48
CA LYS A 75 10.58 11.67 -26.77
C LYS A 75 10.28 13.18 -26.88
N SER A 76 10.21 13.91 -25.76
CA SER A 76 9.97 15.36 -25.77
C SER A 76 11.25 16.20 -25.96
N PHE A 77 12.44 15.60 -25.82
CA PHE A 77 13.70 16.29 -26.07
C PHE A 77 14.12 16.12 -27.53
N PRO A 78 14.77 17.13 -28.14
CA PRO A 78 15.39 16.95 -29.45
C PRO A 78 16.41 15.81 -29.36
N PRO A 79 16.46 14.92 -30.37
CA PRO A 79 17.42 13.82 -30.36
C PRO A 79 18.82 14.40 -30.26
N SER A 80 19.56 14.03 -29.21
CA SER A 80 20.99 14.26 -29.23
C SER A 80 21.56 13.34 -30.30
N GLY A 81 22.55 13.81 -31.06
CA GLY A 81 23.24 12.95 -32.03
C GLY A 81 23.95 11.74 -31.40
N GLY A 82 23.82 11.51 -30.08
CA GLY A 82 24.58 10.57 -29.27
C GLY A 82 24.53 9.12 -29.74
N ILE A 83 23.39 8.61 -30.22
CA ILE A 83 23.32 7.20 -30.68
C ILE A 83 23.90 7.04 -32.10
N HIS A 84 23.72 8.03 -32.98
CA HIS A 84 24.27 8.04 -34.33
C HIS A 84 25.76 8.43 -34.38
N ALA A 85 26.26 9.21 -33.41
CA ALA A 85 27.66 9.59 -33.29
C ALA A 85 28.55 8.46 -32.74
N LEU A 86 27.99 7.55 -31.92
CA LEU A 86 28.68 6.39 -31.37
C LEU A 86 29.20 5.40 -32.42
N HIS A 87 28.52 5.29 -33.57
CA HIS A 87 28.96 4.38 -34.64
C HIS A 87 30.13 4.94 -35.46
N ASN A 88 30.38 6.26 -35.42
CA ASN A 88 31.33 6.87 -36.35
C ASN A 88 32.61 7.47 -35.74
N GLN A 89 32.69 8.04 -34.53
CA GLN A 89 33.97 8.67 -34.07
C GLN A 89 34.16 8.77 -32.53
N GLY A 90 35.28 8.24 -32.02
CA GLY A 90 35.96 8.69 -30.78
C GLY A 90 35.41 8.26 -29.39
N PRO A 91 36.21 8.43 -28.31
CA PRO A 91 35.78 8.14 -26.94
C PRO A 91 34.75 9.17 -26.46
N ILE A 92 33.72 8.65 -25.78
CA ILE A 92 32.45 9.29 -25.43
C ILE A 92 32.66 10.53 -24.55
N THR A 93 32.18 11.71 -24.98
CA THR A 93 32.21 12.94 -24.15
C THR A 93 30.84 13.51 -23.80
N SER A 94 29.73 12.97 -24.32
CA SER A 94 28.40 13.31 -23.78
C SER A 94 27.37 12.21 -24.05
N LEU A 95 26.73 11.74 -22.98
CA LEU A 95 25.46 11.03 -23.05
C LEU A 95 24.37 12.12 -22.97
N GLY A 96 23.71 12.42 -24.08
CA GLY A 96 22.55 13.30 -24.07
C GLY A 96 21.48 12.78 -23.11
N LEU A 97 20.71 13.70 -22.52
CA LEU A 97 19.67 13.36 -21.54
C LEU A 97 18.64 12.37 -22.12
N ASP A 98 18.31 12.50 -23.40
CA ASP A 98 17.49 11.57 -24.17
C ASP A 98 18.06 10.14 -24.21
N VAL A 99 19.37 9.99 -24.39
CA VAL A 99 20.07 8.68 -24.38
C VAL A 99 20.10 8.09 -22.98
N LEU A 100 20.35 8.90 -21.95
CA LEU A 100 20.30 8.46 -20.54
C LEU A 100 18.91 7.98 -20.14
N LEU A 101 17.87 8.73 -20.51
CA LEU A 101 16.47 8.39 -20.23
C LEU A 101 16.02 7.14 -21.00
N ALA A 102 16.42 7.02 -22.27
CA ALA A 102 16.14 5.82 -23.06
C ALA A 102 16.85 4.58 -22.49
N LYS A 103 18.14 4.70 -22.15
CA LYS A 103 18.89 3.62 -21.50
C LYS A 103 18.24 3.22 -20.17
N TRP A 104 17.90 4.20 -19.34
CA TRP A 104 17.27 3.93 -18.05
C TRP A 104 15.89 3.29 -18.20
N SER A 105 15.09 3.69 -19.21
CA SER A 105 13.83 3.03 -19.55
C SER A 105 14.03 1.55 -19.92
N VAL A 106 15.04 1.23 -20.73
CA VAL A 106 15.38 -0.16 -21.08
C VAL A 106 15.86 -0.96 -19.86
N ASP A 107 16.75 -0.38 -19.05
CA ASP A 107 17.26 -1.01 -17.83
C ASP A 107 16.15 -1.27 -16.81
N THR A 108 15.07 -0.48 -16.82
CA THR A 108 13.90 -0.62 -15.95
C THR A 108 12.71 -1.34 -16.60
N SER A 109 12.91 -1.96 -17.77
CA SER A 109 11.86 -2.73 -18.47
C SER A 109 11.30 -3.90 -17.65
N PHE A 110 12.08 -4.45 -16.71
CA PHE A 110 11.58 -5.45 -15.75
C PHE A 110 10.48 -4.90 -14.81
N LEU A 111 10.32 -3.57 -14.74
CA LEU A 111 9.23 -2.89 -14.05
C LEU A 111 8.00 -2.65 -14.93
N GLU A 112 8.07 -2.85 -16.26
CA GLU A 112 7.04 -2.47 -17.22
C GLU A 112 5.65 -3.09 -16.97
N LEU A 113 4.65 -2.44 -17.59
CA LEU A 113 3.22 -2.52 -17.37
C LEU A 113 2.57 -3.91 -17.45
N GLU A 114 3.26 -4.92 -17.96
CA GLU A 114 2.68 -6.26 -18.06
C GLU A 114 2.26 -6.74 -16.67
N GLY A 115 0.95 -6.90 -16.49
CA GLY A 115 0.40 -7.34 -15.23
C GLY A 115 0.22 -6.26 -14.16
N VAL A 116 0.33 -4.97 -14.45
CA VAL A 116 -0.02 -3.89 -13.48
C VAL A 116 -1.44 -4.04 -12.95
N GLY A 117 -2.40 -4.27 -13.85
CA GLY A 117 -3.77 -4.61 -13.48
C GLY A 117 -3.85 -5.92 -12.68
N ARG A 118 -2.99 -6.91 -12.99
CA ARG A 118 -2.92 -8.18 -12.25
C ARG A 118 -2.35 -8.01 -10.84
N TRP A 119 -1.35 -7.15 -10.65
CA TRP A 119 -0.78 -6.85 -9.33
C TRP A 119 -1.76 -6.09 -8.47
N LEU A 120 -2.45 -5.08 -9.01
CA LEU A 120 -3.51 -4.36 -8.30
C LEU A 120 -4.67 -5.30 -7.95
N LEU A 121 -5.18 -6.05 -8.93
CA LEU A 121 -6.27 -6.99 -8.72
C LEU A 121 -5.88 -8.08 -7.71
N GLY A 122 -4.70 -8.68 -7.88
CA GLY A 122 -4.17 -9.69 -6.95
C GLY A 122 -3.92 -9.12 -5.56
N GLY A 123 -3.47 -7.87 -5.45
CA GLY A 123 -3.30 -7.16 -4.18
C GLY A 123 -4.63 -6.96 -3.45
N VAL A 124 -5.66 -6.50 -4.17
CA VAL A 124 -7.01 -6.31 -3.62
C VAL A 124 -7.61 -7.66 -3.22
N ILE A 125 -7.57 -8.67 -4.10
CA ILE A 125 -8.08 -10.01 -3.81
C ILE A 125 -7.38 -10.61 -2.60
N GLY A 126 -6.05 -10.52 -2.54
CA GLY A 126 -5.25 -10.99 -1.42
C GLY A 126 -5.67 -10.31 -0.12
N ALA A 127 -5.72 -8.97 -0.10
CA ALA A 127 -6.11 -8.22 1.10
C ALA A 127 -7.50 -8.61 1.62
N TYR A 128 -8.50 -8.70 0.73
CA TYR A 128 -9.85 -9.13 1.12
C TYR A 128 -9.90 -10.58 1.61
N ALA A 129 -9.16 -11.50 0.97
CA ALA A 129 -9.11 -12.89 1.40
C ALA A 129 -8.60 -13.02 2.84
N PHE A 130 -7.48 -12.36 3.18
CA PHE A 130 -6.94 -12.37 4.53
C PHE A 130 -7.88 -11.72 5.56
N ALA A 131 -8.47 -10.57 5.23
CA ALA A 131 -9.41 -9.87 6.10
C ALA A 131 -10.67 -10.71 6.38
N TRP A 132 -11.25 -11.32 5.36
CA TRP A 132 -12.46 -12.15 5.51
C TRP A 132 -12.21 -13.43 6.29
N ILE A 133 -11.02 -14.04 6.17
CA ILE A 133 -10.65 -15.18 7.01
C ILE A 133 -10.70 -14.76 8.49
N GLY A 134 -10.14 -13.58 8.82
CA GLY A 134 -10.21 -12.99 10.15
C GLY A 134 -11.65 -12.82 10.65
N HIS A 135 -12.44 -12.05 9.91
CA HIS A 135 -13.78 -11.70 10.35
C HIS A 135 -14.74 -12.90 10.43
N PHE A 136 -14.81 -13.74 9.40
CA PHE A 136 -15.84 -14.77 9.34
C PHE A 136 -15.50 -16.05 10.10
N PHE A 137 -14.22 -16.45 10.11
CA PHE A 137 -13.81 -17.73 10.67
C PHE A 137 -13.21 -17.61 12.07
N ILE A 138 -12.58 -16.47 12.38
CA ILE A 138 -11.88 -16.26 13.65
C ILE A 138 -12.74 -15.43 14.61
N GLU A 139 -13.05 -14.17 14.28
CA GLU A 139 -13.92 -13.32 15.13
C GLU A 139 -15.39 -13.74 15.08
N LYS A 140 -15.81 -14.36 13.97
CA LYS A 140 -17.22 -14.68 13.66
C LYS A 140 -18.12 -13.45 13.71
N ASN A 141 -17.62 -12.32 13.21
CA ASN A 141 -18.36 -11.07 13.09
C ASN A 141 -18.54 -10.68 11.61
N ARG A 142 -19.37 -9.66 11.36
CA ARG A 142 -19.52 -9.09 10.01
C ARG A 142 -18.58 -7.90 9.88
N PRO A 143 -17.70 -7.86 8.87
CA PRO A 143 -16.78 -6.75 8.68
C PRO A 143 -17.48 -5.40 8.59
N ALA A 144 -16.99 -4.38 9.29
CA ALA A 144 -17.46 -3.00 9.12
C ALA A 144 -17.42 -2.51 7.68
N THR A 145 -16.56 -3.08 6.82
CA THR A 145 -16.41 -2.69 5.41
C THR A 145 -17.73 -2.72 4.65
N PHE A 146 -18.67 -3.59 5.03
CA PHE A 146 -19.98 -3.64 4.37
C PHE A 146 -20.87 -2.42 4.64
N LYS A 147 -20.64 -1.73 5.76
CA LYS A 147 -21.40 -0.52 6.13
C LYS A 147 -20.57 0.76 5.97
N TYR A 148 -19.27 0.70 6.23
CA TYR A 148 -18.35 1.83 6.26
C TYR A 148 -17.07 1.54 5.46
N PRO A 149 -17.15 1.30 4.14
CA PRO A 149 -16.03 0.79 3.34
C PRO A 149 -14.78 1.68 3.42
N VAL A 150 -14.96 3.00 3.31
CA VAL A 150 -13.85 3.97 3.36
C VAL A 150 -13.22 4.05 4.75
N TRP A 151 -14.03 3.99 5.81
CA TRP A 151 -13.50 4.04 7.17
C TRP A 151 -12.82 2.75 7.58
N SER A 152 -13.32 1.59 7.15
CA SER A 152 -12.67 0.31 7.39
C SER A 152 -11.30 0.24 6.70
N LEU A 153 -11.21 0.67 5.43
CA LEU A 153 -9.90 0.77 4.74
C LEU A 153 -8.94 1.71 5.48
N ARG A 154 -9.43 2.88 5.92
CA ARG A 154 -8.63 3.81 6.73
C ARG A 154 -8.23 3.19 8.08
N GLY A 155 -9.10 2.36 8.66
CA GLY A 155 -8.84 1.59 9.87
C GLY A 155 -7.69 0.61 9.67
N ASP A 156 -7.71 -0.17 8.59
CA ASP A 156 -6.65 -1.11 8.23
C ASP A 156 -5.30 -0.40 8.07
N LEU A 157 -5.27 0.72 7.33
CA LEU A 157 -4.05 1.52 7.14
C LEU A 157 -3.53 2.13 8.44
N LYS A 158 -4.43 2.63 9.30
CA LYS A 158 -4.03 3.22 10.58
C LYS A 158 -3.52 2.15 11.55
N MET A 159 -4.20 1.01 11.66
CA MET A 159 -3.74 -0.10 12.50
C MET A 159 -2.41 -0.65 11.99
N TRP A 160 -2.27 -0.83 10.67
CA TRP A 160 -1.00 -1.22 10.04
C TRP A 160 0.11 -0.23 10.41
N TRP A 161 -0.11 1.08 10.27
CA TRP A 161 0.86 2.11 10.64
C TRP A 161 1.25 2.06 12.13
N GLU A 162 0.26 2.00 13.02
CA GLU A 162 0.49 1.93 14.47
C GLU A 162 1.34 0.70 14.85
N VAL A 163 1.15 -0.43 14.17
CA VAL A 163 1.92 -1.65 14.43
C VAL A 163 3.32 -1.60 13.81
N VAL A 164 3.48 -1.19 12.55
CA VAL A 164 4.82 -1.13 11.91
C VAL A 164 5.71 -0.05 12.53
N THR A 165 5.13 0.99 13.12
CA THR A 165 5.87 2.02 13.87
C THR A 165 6.01 1.70 15.36
N LEU A 166 5.66 0.48 15.78
CA LEU A 166 5.81 -0.02 17.15
C LEU A 166 5.04 0.82 18.19
N GLN A 167 3.97 1.50 17.77
CA GLN A 167 3.06 2.22 18.66
C GLN A 167 2.05 1.27 19.29
N ARG A 168 1.73 0.15 18.64
CA ARG A 168 0.69 -0.80 19.05
C ARG A 168 1.14 -2.25 18.86
N ASP A 169 0.77 -3.11 19.79
CA ASP A 169 1.00 -4.55 19.73
C ASP A 169 -0.15 -5.32 19.06
N PHE A 170 0.13 -6.57 18.71
CA PHE A 170 -0.81 -7.50 18.08
C PHE A 170 -1.77 -8.17 19.01
#